data_AF-A0A087SYL5-F1
#
_entry.id   AF-A0A087SYL5-F1
#
_cell.length_a   1.000
_cell.length_b   1.000
_cell.length_c   1.000
_cell.angle_alpha   90.00
_cell.angle_beta   90.00
_cell.angle_gamma   90.00
#
_symmetry.space_group_name_H-M   'P 1'
#
loop_
_entity.id
_entity.type
_entity.pdbx_description
1 polymer ?
#
loop_
_entity_poly.entity_id
_entity_poly.type
_entity_poly.pdbx_seq_one_letter_code
_entity_poly.pdbx_strand_id
1 'polypeptide(L)'
;MNLDSLSFALSNISYFVANLTKKNFKSSVQEISKLVAHHGLEAERHLLRCLFSHVDFSGDGKSSGKDFHQTQFLIQECAYILNKPNFVSTFCYALDCPLQQQKSLRPSANLLPQLSRVLKLSSVQEVAFGLALLNSSIPDHTNYTVGFLKQKLPDFIKHICELDIENQEEPLDLPPVILHLLLNHLFCGTKDLGISSDLKESFVKSLNQYLGDNIPLFLRPFLRSSDLDPAMDSVGNSAKSSEDSIVDVIQEMGYNFTS
;
A
#
# COMPACT_ATOMS: atom_id res chain seq x y z
N MET A 1 -34.96 -16.16 -4.76
CA MET A 1 -33.60 -16.08 -4.20
C MET A 1 -33.48 -14.72 -3.53
N ASN A 2 -33.34 -14.67 -2.19
CA ASN A 2 -32.94 -13.44 -1.50
C ASN A 2 -31.46 -13.22 -1.81
N LEU A 3 -31.15 -12.43 -2.83
CA LEU A 3 -29.80 -11.94 -3.03
C LEU A 3 -29.48 -11.04 -1.83
N ASP A 4 -28.46 -11.41 -1.08
CA ASP A 4 -27.85 -10.51 -0.11
C ASP A 4 -27.51 -9.18 -0.82
N SER A 5 -27.82 -8.06 -0.17
CA SER A 5 -27.73 -6.71 -0.73
C SER A 5 -26.33 -6.44 -1.29
N LEU A 6 -25.30 -6.92 -0.60
CA LEU A 6 -23.92 -6.83 -1.05
C LEU A 6 -23.69 -7.62 -2.35
N SER A 7 -24.15 -8.86 -2.42
CA SER A 7 -23.99 -9.71 -3.62
C SER A 7 -24.62 -9.09 -4.87
N PHE A 8 -25.77 -8.41 -4.70
CA PHE A 8 -26.40 -7.65 -5.77
C PHE A 8 -25.54 -6.44 -6.20
N ALA A 9 -25.00 -5.67 -5.24
CA ALA A 9 -24.12 -4.55 -5.52
C ALA A 9 -22.84 -4.98 -6.27
N LEU A 10 -22.20 -6.07 -5.84
CA LEU A 10 -21.01 -6.61 -6.50
C LEU A 10 -21.30 -7.03 -7.94
N SER A 11 -22.48 -7.63 -8.17
CA SER A 11 -22.94 -8.00 -9.52
C SER A 11 -23.16 -6.77 -10.40
N ASN A 12 -23.74 -5.70 -9.85
CA ASN A 12 -23.91 -4.43 -10.57
C ASN A 12 -22.57 -3.78 -10.91
N ILE A 13 -21.61 -3.76 -9.97
CA ILE A 13 -20.25 -3.25 -10.23
C ILE A 13 -19.62 -4.02 -11.40
N SER A 14 -19.67 -5.36 -11.38
CA SER A 14 -19.16 -6.18 -12.48
C SER A 14 -19.84 -5.86 -13.81
N TYR A 15 -21.16 -5.71 -13.80
CA TYR A 15 -21.94 -5.36 -14.99
C TYR A 15 -21.54 -3.99 -15.55
N PHE A 16 -21.46 -2.96 -14.70
CA PHE A 16 -21.10 -1.62 -15.13
C PHE A 16 -19.69 -1.56 -15.71
N VAL A 17 -18.71 -2.19 -15.04
CA VAL A 17 -17.31 -2.24 -15.52
C VAL A 17 -17.20 -2.95 -16.87
N ALA A 18 -17.86 -4.10 -17.03
CA ALA A 18 -17.84 -4.86 -18.28
C ALA A 18 -18.41 -4.07 -19.47
N ASN A 19 -19.36 -3.17 -19.22
CA ASN A 19 -20.11 -2.45 -20.24
C ASN A 19 -19.75 -0.96 -20.33
N LEU A 20 -18.57 -0.55 -19.84
CA LEU A 20 -18.12 0.84 -19.95
C LEU A 20 -17.91 1.25 -21.42
N THR A 21 -18.50 2.38 -21.78
CA THR A 21 -18.41 3.01 -23.09
C THR A 21 -18.36 4.52 -22.92
N LYS A 22 -17.99 5.25 -23.97
CA LYS A 22 -18.00 6.72 -23.96
C LYS A 22 -19.36 7.31 -23.55
N LYS A 23 -20.46 6.65 -23.93
CA LYS A 23 -21.83 7.15 -23.69
C LYS A 23 -22.26 7.03 -22.24
N ASN A 24 -21.88 5.95 -21.56
CA ASN A 24 -22.32 5.66 -20.19
C ASN A 24 -21.20 5.88 -19.15
N PHE A 25 -19.99 6.24 -19.56
CA PHE A 25 -18.83 6.33 -18.67
C PHE A 25 -19.13 7.12 -17.38
N LYS A 26 -19.59 8.37 -17.53
CA LYS A 26 -19.86 9.26 -16.38
C LYS A 26 -20.96 8.71 -15.47
N SER A 27 -22.06 8.23 -16.03
CA SER A 27 -23.17 7.69 -15.25
C SER A 27 -22.79 6.37 -14.55
N SER A 28 -22.10 5.47 -15.25
CA SER A 28 -21.67 4.19 -14.68
C SER A 28 -20.65 4.39 -13.56
N VAL A 29 -19.67 5.28 -13.74
CA VAL A 29 -18.70 5.62 -12.69
C VAL A 29 -19.41 6.19 -11.46
N GLN A 30 -20.37 7.11 -11.65
CA GLN A 30 -21.15 7.65 -10.53
C GLN A 30 -21.92 6.59 -9.75
N GLU A 31 -22.57 5.64 -10.44
CA GLU A 31 -23.31 4.58 -9.74
C GLU A 31 -22.40 3.57 -9.07
N ILE A 32 -21.27 3.24 -9.69
CA ILE A 32 -20.23 2.44 -9.05
C ILE A 32 -19.75 3.14 -7.77
N SER A 33 -19.42 4.43 -7.82
CA SER A 33 -18.97 5.19 -6.65
C SER A 33 -20.01 5.18 -5.52
N LYS A 34 -21.31 5.29 -5.83
CA LYS A 34 -22.38 5.16 -4.82
C LYS A 34 -22.42 3.77 -4.19
N LEU A 35 -22.31 2.72 -4.99
CA LEU A 35 -22.29 1.34 -4.49
C LEU A 35 -21.07 1.09 -3.60
N VAL A 36 -19.88 1.56 -4.01
CA VAL A 36 -18.66 1.46 -3.20
C VAL A 36 -18.79 2.25 -1.90
N ALA A 37 -19.32 3.47 -1.94
CA ALA A 37 -19.55 4.27 -0.73
C ALA A 37 -20.53 3.60 0.23
N HIS A 38 -21.55 2.91 -0.29
CA HIS A 38 -22.56 2.23 0.54
C HIS A 38 -22.06 0.90 1.14
N HIS A 39 -21.26 0.14 0.40
CA HIS A 39 -20.82 -1.21 0.79
C HIS A 39 -19.36 -1.30 1.27
N GLY A 40 -18.61 -0.20 1.22
CA GLY A 40 -17.28 -0.08 1.80
C GLY A 40 -16.20 -0.90 1.10
N LEU A 41 -15.25 -1.39 1.89
CA LEU A 41 -13.97 -1.95 1.41
C LEU A 41 -14.14 -3.19 0.52
N GLU A 42 -15.18 -4.01 0.76
CA GLU A 42 -15.43 -5.19 -0.06
C GLU A 42 -15.81 -4.82 -1.50
N ALA A 43 -16.66 -3.80 -1.65
CA ALA A 43 -17.06 -3.30 -2.95
C ALA A 43 -15.91 -2.57 -3.66
N GLU A 44 -15.10 -1.80 -2.94
CA GLU A 44 -13.87 -1.18 -3.48
C GLU A 44 -12.89 -2.24 -4.00
N ARG A 45 -12.67 -3.30 -3.20
CA ARG A 45 -11.81 -4.41 -3.60
C ARG A 45 -12.33 -5.14 -4.83
N HIS A 46 -13.63 -5.38 -4.89
CA HIS A 46 -14.27 -6.02 -6.05
C HIS A 46 -14.24 -5.12 -7.30
N LEU A 47 -14.42 -3.80 -7.16
CA LEU A 47 -14.27 -2.84 -8.24
C LEU A 47 -12.86 -2.93 -8.84
N LEU A 48 -11.82 -2.85 -8.00
CA LEU A 48 -10.44 -2.88 -8.48
C LEU A 48 -10.14 -4.21 -9.17
N ARG A 49 -10.57 -5.34 -8.59
CA ARG A 49 -10.49 -6.67 -9.22
C ARG A 49 -11.17 -6.70 -10.59
N CYS A 50 -12.38 -6.16 -10.70
CA CYS A 50 -13.11 -6.10 -11.97
C CYS A 50 -12.33 -5.30 -13.01
N LEU A 51 -11.84 -4.12 -12.66
CA LEU A 51 -11.09 -3.26 -13.58
C LEU A 51 -9.80 -3.93 -14.07
N PHE A 52 -8.96 -4.43 -13.14
CA PHE A 52 -7.76 -5.18 -13.51
C PHE A 52 -8.06 -6.39 -14.40
N SER A 53 -9.23 -7.02 -14.25
CA SER A 53 -9.60 -8.18 -15.04
C SER A 53 -10.15 -7.88 -16.44
N HIS A 54 -10.52 -6.63 -16.72
CA HIS A 54 -11.04 -6.22 -18.03
C HIS A 54 -10.01 -5.45 -18.88
N VAL A 55 -8.94 -4.95 -18.26
CA VAL A 55 -7.84 -4.27 -18.95
C VAL A 55 -6.84 -5.28 -19.50
N ASP A 56 -6.43 -5.13 -20.76
CA ASP A 56 -5.40 -5.94 -21.39
C ASP A 56 -4.02 -5.28 -21.20
N PHE A 57 -3.15 -5.95 -20.45
CA PHE A 57 -1.80 -5.48 -20.16
C PHE A 57 -0.75 -5.94 -21.18
N SER A 58 -1.13 -6.77 -22.17
CA SER A 58 -0.19 -7.22 -23.20
C SER A 58 0.09 -6.17 -24.29
N GLY A 59 -0.77 -5.16 -24.41
CA GLY A 59 -0.70 -4.12 -25.44
C GLY A 59 0.46 -3.13 -25.26
N ASP A 60 0.69 -2.30 -26.29
CA ASP A 60 1.77 -1.32 -26.36
C ASP A 60 1.52 -0.03 -25.56
N GLY A 61 0.45 0.01 -24.75
CA GLY A 61 0.05 1.18 -23.96
C GLY A 61 -0.67 2.26 -24.75
N LYS A 62 -0.91 2.06 -26.06
CA LYS A 62 -1.76 2.96 -26.84
C LYS A 62 -3.21 2.72 -26.46
N SER A 63 -3.74 3.65 -25.67
CA SER A 63 -5.09 3.66 -25.13
C SER A 63 -6.15 3.88 -26.24
N SER A 64 -6.30 2.92 -27.15
CA SER A 64 -7.35 2.88 -28.18
C SER A 64 -7.97 1.48 -28.33
N GLY A 65 -7.66 0.58 -27.40
CA GLY A 65 -8.23 -0.76 -27.36
C GLY A 65 -9.70 -0.77 -26.97
N LYS A 66 -10.33 -1.95 -27.13
CA LYS A 66 -11.73 -2.21 -26.72
C LYS A 66 -12.01 -1.94 -25.24
N ASP A 67 -10.96 -1.94 -24.43
CA ASP A 67 -10.93 -1.75 -22.98
C ASP A 67 -10.56 -0.30 -22.58
N PHE A 68 -10.52 0.63 -23.54
CA PHE A 68 -10.08 2.01 -23.30
C PHE A 68 -10.73 2.66 -22.08
N HIS A 69 -12.05 2.53 -21.93
CA HIS A 69 -12.78 3.16 -20.84
C HIS A 69 -12.51 2.48 -19.49
N GLN A 70 -12.33 1.16 -19.48
CA GLN A 70 -11.90 0.40 -18.31
C GLN A 70 -10.50 0.83 -17.89
N THR A 71 -9.57 1.02 -18.84
CA THR A 71 -8.22 1.51 -18.58
C THR A 71 -8.25 2.93 -18.03
N GLN A 72 -9.05 3.84 -18.59
CA GLN A 72 -9.19 5.20 -18.05
C GLN A 72 -9.73 5.20 -16.63
N PHE A 73 -10.71 4.36 -16.33
CA PHE A 73 -11.25 4.27 -14.98
C PHE A 73 -10.26 3.62 -14.02
N LEU A 74 -9.54 2.58 -14.45
CA LEU A 74 -8.49 1.96 -13.64
C LEU A 74 -7.37 2.93 -13.29
N ILE A 75 -6.97 3.81 -14.22
CA ILE A 75 -5.98 4.87 -13.93
C ILE A 75 -6.47 5.79 -12.80
N GLN A 76 -7.76 6.18 -12.83
CA GLN A 76 -8.36 7.03 -11.79
C GLN A 76 -8.39 6.30 -10.43
N GLU A 77 -8.85 5.04 -10.43
CA GLU A 77 -8.92 4.24 -9.20
C GLU A 77 -7.53 3.92 -8.62
N CYS A 78 -6.53 3.68 -9.46
CA CYS A 78 -5.14 3.52 -9.04
C CYS A 78 -4.59 4.78 -8.36
N ALA A 79 -4.88 5.96 -8.89
CA ALA A 79 -4.49 7.22 -8.25
C ALA A 79 -5.22 7.43 -6.91
N TYR A 80 -6.50 7.06 -6.84
CA TYR A 80 -7.32 7.17 -5.63
C TYR A 80 -6.84 6.25 -4.52
N ILE A 81 -6.59 4.98 -4.82
CA ILE A 81 -6.33 3.95 -3.81
C ILE A 81 -4.95 4.08 -3.14
N LEU A 82 -3.98 4.73 -3.80
CA LEU A 82 -2.65 4.96 -3.21
C LEU A 82 -2.67 5.73 -1.90
N ASN A 83 -3.73 6.52 -1.67
CA ASN A 83 -3.93 7.29 -0.45
C ASN A 83 -4.73 6.53 0.63
N LYS A 84 -5.03 5.24 0.40
CA LYS A 84 -5.87 4.42 1.29
C LYS A 84 -5.02 3.44 2.09
N PRO A 85 -5.38 3.18 3.37
CA PRO A 85 -4.63 2.25 4.22
C PRO A 85 -4.72 0.80 3.74
N ASN A 86 -5.79 0.41 3.03
CA ASN A 86 -5.98 -0.93 2.48
C ASN A 86 -5.36 -1.12 1.08
N PHE A 87 -4.61 -0.14 0.56
CA PHE A 87 -3.99 -0.16 -0.76
C PHE A 87 -3.31 -1.49 -1.10
N VAL A 88 -2.38 -1.93 -0.25
CA VAL A 88 -1.56 -3.13 -0.47
C VAL A 88 -2.45 -4.37 -0.63
N SER A 89 -3.36 -4.59 0.32
CA SER A 89 -4.26 -5.75 0.30
C SER A 89 -5.20 -5.74 -0.90
N THR A 90 -5.73 -4.57 -1.26
CA THR A 90 -6.69 -4.45 -2.35
C THR A 90 -6.04 -4.64 -3.71
N PHE A 91 -4.87 -4.05 -3.91
CA PHE A 91 -4.09 -4.21 -5.14
C PHE A 91 -3.59 -5.66 -5.32
N CYS A 92 -3.00 -6.26 -4.27
CA CYS A 92 -2.53 -7.65 -4.35
C CYS A 92 -3.70 -8.60 -4.64
N TYR A 93 -4.85 -8.42 -3.99
CA TYR A 93 -6.01 -9.26 -4.27
C TYR A 93 -6.50 -9.16 -5.73
N ALA A 94 -6.47 -7.96 -6.32
CA ALA A 94 -6.87 -7.77 -7.71
C ALA A 94 -5.95 -8.50 -8.70
N LEU A 95 -4.66 -8.60 -8.41
CA LEU A 95 -3.67 -9.31 -9.23
C LEU A 95 -3.63 -10.82 -8.97
N ASP A 96 -3.74 -11.23 -7.70
CA ASP A 96 -3.64 -12.62 -7.28
C ASP A 96 -4.90 -13.42 -7.63
N CYS A 97 -6.06 -12.74 -7.59
CA CYS A 97 -7.37 -13.36 -7.80
C CYS A 97 -8.12 -12.71 -8.98
N PRO A 98 -7.59 -12.68 -10.22
CA PRO A 98 -8.29 -12.04 -11.33
C PRO A 98 -9.57 -12.80 -11.71
N LEU A 99 -10.47 -12.17 -12.45
CA LEU A 99 -11.63 -12.85 -13.04
C LEU A 99 -11.17 -13.76 -14.19
N GLN A 100 -11.91 -14.83 -14.47
CA GLN A 100 -11.53 -15.91 -15.39
C GLN A 100 -11.16 -15.46 -16.81
N GLN A 101 -11.73 -14.35 -17.27
CA GLN A 101 -11.47 -13.81 -18.61
C GLN A 101 -10.08 -13.17 -18.77
N GLN A 102 -9.41 -12.84 -17.66
CA GLN A 102 -8.12 -12.16 -17.66
C GLN A 102 -6.99 -13.15 -17.99
N LYS A 103 -6.15 -12.78 -18.96
CA LYS A 103 -5.06 -13.61 -19.48
C LYS A 103 -3.68 -12.95 -19.39
N SER A 104 -3.61 -11.63 -19.28
CA SER A 104 -2.34 -10.87 -19.29
C SER A 104 -1.74 -10.68 -17.89
N LEU A 105 -2.52 -10.81 -16.82
CA LEU A 105 -2.04 -10.68 -15.43
C LEU A 105 -1.40 -11.98 -14.94
N ARG A 106 -0.32 -12.41 -15.59
CA ARG A 106 0.46 -13.58 -15.17
C ARG A 106 1.78 -13.14 -14.53
N PRO A 107 2.29 -13.87 -13.52
CA PRO A 107 3.63 -13.62 -12.99
C PRO A 107 4.66 -13.62 -14.11
N SER A 108 5.35 -12.50 -14.29
CA SER A 108 6.44 -12.35 -15.24
C SER A 108 7.30 -11.13 -14.90
N ALA A 109 8.54 -11.12 -15.38
CA ALA A 109 9.42 -9.95 -15.26
C ALA A 109 8.87 -8.69 -15.98
N ASN A 110 7.98 -8.88 -16.95
CA ASN A 110 7.39 -7.79 -17.73
C ASN A 110 6.08 -7.25 -17.14
N LEU A 111 5.53 -7.89 -16.09
CA LEU A 111 4.24 -7.51 -15.52
C LEU A 111 4.25 -6.04 -15.05
N LEU A 112 5.12 -5.68 -14.11
CA LEU A 112 5.20 -4.30 -13.61
C LEU A 112 5.55 -3.28 -14.71
N PRO A 113 6.53 -3.52 -15.60
CA PRO A 113 6.76 -2.64 -16.76
C PRO A 113 5.52 -2.43 -17.65
N GLN A 114 4.72 -3.49 -17.86
CA GLN A 114 3.48 -3.41 -18.62
C GLN A 114 2.39 -2.63 -17.87
N LEU A 115 2.22 -2.86 -16.56
CA LEU A 115 1.33 -2.05 -15.72
C LEU A 115 1.73 -0.58 -15.79
N SER A 116 3.01 -0.26 -15.59
CA SER A 116 3.54 1.11 -15.68
C SER A 116 3.14 1.79 -16.98
N ARG A 117 3.34 1.09 -18.10
CA ARG A 117 3.06 1.62 -19.44
C ARG A 117 1.56 1.81 -19.70
N VAL A 118 0.75 0.81 -19.38
CA VAL A 118 -0.70 0.82 -19.65
C VAL A 118 -1.43 1.82 -18.76
N LEU A 119 -1.04 1.88 -17.48
CA LEU A 119 -1.63 2.78 -16.50
C LEU A 119 -0.96 4.16 -16.46
N LYS A 120 0.11 4.36 -17.24
CA LYS A 120 0.87 5.62 -17.29
C LYS A 120 1.35 6.05 -15.90
N LEU A 121 1.89 5.10 -15.15
CA LEU A 121 2.31 5.33 -13.76
C LEU A 121 3.46 6.32 -13.70
N SER A 122 3.39 7.27 -12.76
CA SER A 122 4.54 8.10 -12.39
C SER A 122 5.59 7.28 -11.63
N SER A 123 6.81 7.79 -11.49
CA SER A 123 7.89 7.10 -10.76
C SER A 123 7.48 6.72 -9.33
N VAL A 124 6.77 7.63 -8.63
CA VAL A 124 6.21 7.38 -7.29
C VAL A 124 5.22 6.22 -7.32
N GLN A 125 4.32 6.19 -8.31
CA GLN A 125 3.34 5.13 -8.46
C GLN A 125 4.00 3.79 -8.80
N GLU A 126 4.99 3.77 -9.71
CA GLU A 126 5.74 2.56 -10.04
C GLU A 126 6.36 1.93 -8.79
N VAL A 127 6.99 2.73 -7.95
CA VAL A 127 7.58 2.30 -6.68
C VAL A 127 6.49 1.83 -5.71
N ALA A 128 5.40 2.58 -5.56
CA ALA A 128 4.29 2.23 -4.67
C ALA A 128 3.67 0.87 -5.03
N PHE A 129 3.34 0.65 -6.31
CA PHE A 129 2.78 -0.61 -6.79
C PHE A 129 3.79 -1.76 -6.70
N GLY A 130 5.07 -1.52 -6.98
CA GLY A 130 6.13 -2.50 -6.78
C GLY A 130 6.26 -2.91 -5.31
N LEU A 131 6.33 -1.96 -4.37
CA LEU A 131 6.40 -2.26 -2.94
C LEU A 131 5.15 -3.01 -2.47
N ALA A 132 3.95 -2.61 -2.91
CA ALA A 132 2.73 -3.31 -2.59
C ALA A 132 2.79 -4.78 -3.05
N LEU A 133 3.25 -5.03 -4.28
CA LEU A 133 3.30 -6.38 -4.87
C LEU A 133 4.25 -7.34 -4.15
N LEU A 134 5.19 -6.84 -3.33
CA LEU A 134 6.01 -7.69 -2.45
C LEU A 134 5.19 -8.43 -1.39
N ASN A 135 3.92 -8.06 -1.21
CA ASN A 135 2.96 -8.68 -0.28
C ASN A 135 1.96 -9.60 -0.99
N SER A 136 2.18 -9.89 -2.29
CA SER A 136 1.38 -10.86 -3.03
C SER A 136 1.46 -12.24 -2.38
N SER A 137 0.34 -12.96 -2.43
CA SER A 137 0.23 -14.37 -2.03
C SER A 137 0.88 -15.33 -3.04
N ILE A 138 1.23 -14.84 -4.25
CA ILE A 138 1.88 -15.60 -5.30
C ILE A 138 3.39 -15.33 -5.26
N PRO A 139 4.22 -16.35 -4.93
CA PRO A 139 5.67 -16.16 -4.79
C PRO A 139 6.36 -15.62 -6.05
N ASP A 140 5.89 -16.01 -7.24
CA ASP A 140 6.47 -15.56 -8.49
C ASP A 140 6.26 -14.05 -8.71
N HIS A 141 5.10 -13.50 -8.34
CA HIS A 141 4.87 -12.05 -8.39
C HIS A 141 5.89 -11.33 -7.51
N THR A 142 6.07 -11.82 -6.28
CA THR A 142 7.08 -11.34 -5.35
C THR A 142 8.50 -11.37 -5.97
N ASN A 143 8.89 -12.50 -6.55
CA ASN A 143 10.25 -12.71 -7.05
C ASN A 143 10.58 -11.77 -8.23
N TYR A 144 9.67 -11.64 -9.19
CA TYR A 144 9.85 -10.72 -10.31
C TYR A 144 9.83 -9.25 -9.86
N THR A 145 9.02 -8.93 -8.84
CA THR A 145 8.95 -7.58 -8.26
C THR A 145 10.27 -7.14 -7.63
N VAL A 146 10.98 -8.05 -6.96
CA VAL A 146 12.32 -7.75 -6.41
C VAL A 146 13.26 -7.28 -7.51
N GLY A 147 13.27 -7.97 -8.66
CA GLY A 147 14.07 -7.57 -9.82
C GLY A 147 13.72 -6.17 -10.35
N PHE A 148 12.43 -5.87 -10.46
CA PHE A 148 11.94 -4.55 -10.88
C PHE A 148 12.36 -3.43 -9.90
N LEU A 149 12.17 -3.65 -8.59
CA LEU A 149 12.53 -2.67 -7.57
C LEU A 149 14.03 -2.46 -7.45
N LYS A 150 14.86 -3.50 -7.64
CA LYS A 150 16.33 -3.35 -7.68
C LYS A 150 16.80 -2.37 -8.75
N GLN A 151 16.05 -2.23 -9.84
CA GLN A 151 16.39 -1.30 -10.92
C GLN A 151 15.86 0.11 -10.64
N LYS A 152 14.66 0.23 -10.08
CA LYS A 152 13.95 1.52 -9.96
C LYS A 152 14.21 2.24 -8.64
N LEU A 153 14.33 1.49 -7.55
CA LEU A 153 14.34 2.04 -6.21
C LEU A 153 15.61 2.84 -5.86
N PRO A 154 16.83 2.42 -6.26
CA PRO A 154 18.03 3.21 -5.99
C PRO A 154 17.95 4.62 -6.60
N ASP A 155 17.51 4.72 -7.86
CA ASP A 155 17.43 6.00 -8.56
C ASP A 155 16.29 6.87 -8.02
N PHE A 156 15.17 6.26 -7.64
CA PHE A 156 14.08 6.96 -6.96
C PHE A 156 14.52 7.57 -5.61
N ILE A 157 15.24 6.80 -4.79
CA ILE A 157 15.74 7.29 -3.50
C ILE A 157 16.76 8.41 -3.69
N LYS A 158 17.69 8.27 -4.64
CA LYS A 158 18.65 9.35 -4.97
C LYS A 158 17.93 10.61 -5.40
N HIS A 159 16.93 10.49 -6.25
CA HIS A 159 16.13 11.64 -6.68
C HIS A 159 15.49 12.36 -5.49
N ILE A 160 14.94 11.64 -4.52
CA ILE A 160 14.40 12.25 -3.29
C ILE A 160 15.51 12.92 -2.47
N CYS A 161 16.68 12.28 -2.33
CA CYS A 161 17.82 12.86 -1.62
C CYS A 161 18.32 14.17 -2.24
N GLU A 162 18.20 14.30 -3.56
CA GLU A 162 18.65 15.45 -4.36
C GLU A 162 17.60 16.57 -4.46
N LEU A 163 16.40 16.41 -3.89
CA LEU A 163 15.39 17.47 -3.89
C LEU A 163 15.90 18.67 -3.06
N ASP A 164 15.94 19.85 -3.70
CA ASP A 164 16.34 21.10 -3.06
C ASP A 164 15.30 21.56 -2.03
N ILE A 165 15.58 21.28 -0.75
CA ILE A 165 14.72 21.58 0.39
C ILE A 165 14.53 23.09 0.59
N GLU A 166 15.47 23.92 0.13
CA GLU A 166 15.44 25.38 0.33
C GLU A 166 14.48 26.12 -0.61
N ASN A 167 14.11 25.51 -1.74
CA ASN A 167 13.29 26.16 -2.79
C ASN A 167 11.91 25.54 -2.97
N GLN A 168 11.54 24.50 -2.21
CA GLN A 168 10.23 23.87 -2.30
C GLN A 168 9.25 24.45 -1.28
N GLU A 169 8.28 25.24 -1.77
CA GLU A 169 7.09 25.62 -1.00
C GLU A 169 6.09 24.46 -0.84
N GLU A 170 6.21 23.41 -1.65
CA GLU A 170 5.27 22.29 -1.70
C GLU A 170 5.75 21.04 -0.92
N PRO A 171 4.81 20.33 -0.26
CA PRO A 171 5.09 19.07 0.40
C PRO A 171 5.60 17.99 -0.59
N LEU A 172 6.42 17.06 -0.11
CA LEU A 172 6.96 15.96 -0.88
C LEU A 172 5.78 15.22 -1.52
N ASP A 173 5.82 15.06 -2.85
CA ASP A 173 4.79 14.35 -3.63
C ASP A 173 4.90 12.82 -3.42
N LEU A 174 4.88 12.41 -2.15
CA LEU A 174 4.94 11.03 -1.70
C LEU A 174 3.94 10.83 -0.56
N PRO A 175 2.83 10.10 -0.79
CA PRO A 175 1.83 9.90 0.25
C PRO A 175 2.42 9.22 1.49
N PRO A 176 2.00 9.59 2.72
CA PRO A 176 2.56 9.03 3.96
C PRO A 176 2.46 7.50 4.04
N VAL A 177 1.41 6.92 3.46
CA VAL A 177 1.22 5.45 3.37
C VAL A 177 2.33 4.81 2.54
N ILE A 178 2.72 5.43 1.42
CA ILE A 178 3.78 4.93 0.55
C ILE A 178 5.15 5.14 1.18
N LEU A 179 5.37 6.28 1.84
CA LEU A 179 6.59 6.53 2.60
C LEU A 179 6.77 5.50 3.73
N HIS A 180 5.71 5.21 4.49
CA HIS A 180 5.75 4.17 5.53
C HIS A 180 6.05 2.79 4.92
N LEU A 181 5.38 2.43 3.83
CA LEU A 181 5.60 1.16 3.15
C LEU A 181 7.05 1.02 2.65
N LEU A 182 7.61 2.10 2.09
CA LEU A 182 9.00 2.17 1.67
C LEU A 182 9.95 1.95 2.84
N LEU A 183 9.80 2.72 3.92
CA LEU A 183 10.67 2.60 5.10
C LEU A 183 10.57 1.21 5.74
N ASN A 184 9.35 0.66 5.84
CA ASN A 184 9.16 -0.70 6.34
C ASN A 184 9.92 -1.73 5.50
N HIS A 185 9.90 -1.64 4.17
CA HIS A 185 10.67 -2.54 3.32
C HIS A 185 12.19 -2.30 3.37
N LEU A 186 12.64 -1.06 3.58
CA LEU A 186 14.07 -0.74 3.69
C LEU A 186 14.70 -1.22 5.00
N PHE A 187 13.97 -1.13 6.11
CA PHE A 187 14.50 -1.39 7.46
C PHE A 187 14.03 -2.70 8.08
N CYS A 188 12.82 -3.16 7.76
CA CYS A 188 12.25 -4.39 8.32
C CYS A 188 12.06 -5.49 7.27
N GLY A 189 12.28 -5.19 5.99
CA GLY A 189 12.14 -6.14 4.89
C GLY A 189 13.23 -7.21 4.89
N THR A 190 12.85 -8.43 4.48
CA THR A 190 13.79 -9.56 4.34
C THR A 190 14.39 -9.68 2.94
N LYS A 191 13.82 -8.98 1.96
CA LYS A 191 14.23 -9.04 0.55
C LYS A 191 15.27 -7.97 0.28
N ASP A 192 16.36 -8.36 -0.36
CA ASP A 192 17.35 -7.41 -0.87
C ASP A 192 16.76 -6.63 -2.06
N LEU A 193 16.59 -5.32 -1.89
CA LEU A 193 16.07 -4.41 -2.92
C LEU A 193 17.19 -3.61 -3.62
N GLY A 194 18.46 -3.98 -3.42
CA GLY A 194 19.59 -3.35 -4.11
C GLY A 194 19.96 -1.97 -3.55
N ILE A 195 19.57 -1.68 -2.31
CA ILE A 195 19.84 -0.39 -1.64
C ILE A 195 21.03 -0.57 -0.67
N SER A 196 22.11 0.18 -0.90
CA SER A 196 23.29 0.20 -0.03
C SER A 196 22.99 0.87 1.32
N SER A 197 23.78 0.56 2.36
CA SER A 197 23.65 1.21 3.67
C SER A 197 23.80 2.73 3.56
N ASP A 198 24.81 3.20 2.84
CA ASP A 198 25.08 4.62 2.63
C ASP A 198 23.88 5.35 2.02
N LEU A 199 23.19 4.71 1.06
CA LEU A 199 22.02 5.31 0.43
C LEU A 199 20.82 5.35 1.39
N LYS A 200 20.66 4.35 2.26
CA LYS A 200 19.62 4.37 3.32
C LYS A 200 19.89 5.49 4.33
N GLU A 201 21.13 5.64 4.76
CA GLU A 201 21.54 6.69 5.70
C GLU A 201 21.34 8.08 5.11
N SER A 202 21.76 8.28 3.86
CA SER A 202 21.52 9.52 3.12
C SER A 202 20.02 9.84 3.01
N PHE A 203 19.21 8.83 2.69
CA PHE A 203 17.75 8.97 2.58
C PHE A 203 17.11 9.38 3.91
N VAL A 204 17.47 8.72 5.02
CA VAL A 204 16.96 9.07 6.35
C VAL A 204 17.37 10.50 6.74
N LYS A 205 18.61 10.91 6.41
CA LYS A 205 19.07 12.27 6.67
C LYS A 205 18.25 13.30 5.88
N SER A 206 18.05 13.09 4.58
CA SER A 206 17.23 13.96 3.73
C SER A 206 15.79 14.03 4.23
N LEU A 207 15.18 12.90 4.60
CA LEU A 207 13.81 12.87 5.14
C LEU A 207 13.69 13.59 6.49
N ASN A 208 14.67 13.44 7.38
CA ASN A 208 14.69 14.17 8.65
C ASN A 208 14.79 15.67 8.45
N GLN A 209 15.60 16.12 7.48
CA GLN A 209 15.71 17.52 7.11
C GLN A 209 14.41 18.05 6.50
N TYR A 210 13.77 17.25 5.64
CA TYR A 210 12.53 17.60 4.96
C TYR A 210 11.34 17.71 5.91
N LEU A 211 11.15 16.72 6.77
CA LEU A 211 10.00 16.65 7.67
C LEU A 211 10.19 17.48 8.95
N GLY A 212 11.44 17.79 9.32
CA GLY A 212 11.76 18.58 10.52
C GLY A 212 11.05 18.03 11.76
N ASP A 213 10.34 18.90 12.48
CA ASP A 213 9.56 18.52 13.68
C ASP A 213 8.18 17.93 13.36
N ASN A 214 7.75 17.98 12.10
CA ASN A 214 6.45 17.49 11.64
C ASN A 214 6.47 15.99 11.31
N ILE A 215 7.51 15.24 11.70
CA ILE A 215 7.59 13.79 11.45
C ILE A 215 6.41 13.08 12.14
N PRO A 216 5.53 12.40 11.37
CA PRO A 216 4.46 11.60 11.92
C PRO A 216 4.99 10.52 12.87
N LEU A 217 4.26 10.27 13.96
CA LEU A 217 4.69 9.34 15.02
C LEU A 217 5.05 7.94 14.50
N PHE A 218 4.29 7.43 13.53
CA PHE A 218 4.52 6.11 12.93
C PHE A 218 5.76 6.01 12.03
N LEU A 219 6.39 7.15 11.69
CA LEU A 219 7.65 7.19 10.94
C LEU A 219 8.88 7.34 11.85
N ARG A 220 8.70 7.81 13.09
CA ARG A 220 9.81 8.04 14.04
C ARG A 220 10.68 6.80 14.29
N PRO A 221 10.15 5.57 14.42
CA PRO A 221 10.99 4.38 14.59
C PRO A 221 12.02 4.16 13.49
N PHE A 222 11.72 4.60 12.27
CA PHE A 222 12.62 4.50 11.13
C PHE A 222 13.60 5.67 11.02
N LEU A 223 13.17 6.88 11.42
CA LEU A 223 13.91 8.12 11.15
C LEU A 223 14.71 8.64 12.35
N ARG A 224 14.26 8.36 13.57
CA ARG A 224 14.85 8.84 14.84
C ARG A 224 14.86 7.72 15.89
N SER A 225 15.46 6.58 15.56
CA SER A 225 15.53 5.42 16.47
C SER A 225 16.23 5.76 17.79
N SER A 226 17.12 6.76 17.80
CA SER A 226 17.84 7.26 18.99
C SER A 226 16.97 7.96 20.03
N ASP A 227 15.79 8.47 19.65
CA ASP A 227 14.90 9.23 20.54
C ASP A 227 13.84 8.36 21.23
N LEU A 228 13.81 7.05 20.93
CA LEU A 228 12.75 6.13 21.36
C LEU A 228 13.03 5.38 22.65
N ASP A 229 14.25 5.44 23.17
CA ASP A 229 14.53 5.01 24.54
C ASP A 229 14.37 6.23 25.45
N PRO A 230 13.19 6.47 26.06
CA PRO A 230 13.23 7.16 27.34
C PRO A 230 14.13 6.28 28.21
N ALA A 231 15.21 6.86 28.75
CA ALA A 231 15.92 6.21 29.84
C ALA A 231 14.84 5.84 30.85
N MET A 232 14.55 4.54 30.99
CA MET A 232 13.81 4.10 32.15
C MET A 232 14.75 4.45 33.29
N ASP A 233 14.44 5.52 34.01
CA ASP A 233 14.97 5.69 35.35
C ASP A 233 14.71 4.36 36.03
N SER A 234 15.78 3.67 36.43
CA SER A 234 15.63 2.48 37.24
C SER A 234 14.75 2.91 38.38
N VAL A 235 13.51 2.42 38.44
CA VAL A 235 12.66 2.59 39.61
C VAL A 235 13.53 2.04 40.72
N GLY A 236 14.06 2.93 41.54
CA GLY A 236 15.05 2.57 42.53
C GLY A 236 14.42 1.48 43.38
N ASN A 237 14.89 0.25 43.21
CA ASN A 237 14.56 -0.84 44.09
C ASN A 237 15.25 -0.55 45.43
N SER A 238 14.68 0.38 46.19
CA SER A 238 14.61 0.27 47.64
C SER A 238 13.43 -0.65 48.00
N ALA A 239 13.27 -1.75 47.27
CA ALA A 239 12.45 -2.87 47.70
C ALA A 239 13.39 -3.80 48.48
N LYS A 240 13.43 -3.61 49.80
CA LYS A 240 13.75 -4.71 50.69
C LYS A 240 12.82 -5.85 50.30
N SER A 241 13.37 -6.94 49.77
CA SER A 241 12.61 -8.15 49.49
C SER A 241 11.95 -8.61 50.78
N SER A 242 10.66 -8.32 50.91
CA SER A 242 9.80 -8.84 51.96
C SER A 242 8.75 -9.64 51.22
N GLU A 243 8.86 -10.97 51.31
CA GLU A 243 7.93 -11.93 50.72
C GLU A 243 6.47 -11.68 51.17
N ASP A 244 6.28 -10.95 52.28
CA ASP A 244 5.00 -10.52 52.82
C ASP A 244 4.18 -9.65 51.83
N SER A 245 4.82 -8.86 50.97
CA SER A 245 4.11 -7.97 50.04
C SER A 245 3.35 -8.69 48.93
N ILE A 246 3.77 -9.91 48.57
CA ILE A 246 3.05 -10.72 47.56
C ILE A 246 1.88 -11.44 48.22
N VAL A 247 2.06 -11.88 49.47
CA VAL A 247 1.02 -12.56 50.24
C VAL A 247 -0.14 -11.62 50.53
N ASP A 248 0.13 -10.36 50.92
CA ASP A 248 -0.92 -9.36 51.17
C ASP A 248 -1.73 -9.02 49.90
N VAL A 249 -1.07 -8.93 48.74
CA VAL A 249 -1.75 -8.66 47.45
C VAL A 249 -2.62 -9.84 47.02
N ILE A 250 -2.15 -11.09 47.24
CA ILE A 250 -2.94 -12.30 46.98
C ILE A 250 -4.14 -12.38 47.94
N GLN A 251 -3.98 -11.90 49.17
CA GLN A 251 -5.03 -11.90 50.18
C GLN A 251 -6.07 -10.78 49.92
N GLU A 252 -5.65 -9.61 49.41
CA GLU A 252 -6.53 -8.51 48.99
C GLU A 252 -7.35 -8.84 47.73
N MET A 253 -6.80 -9.62 46.80
CA MET A 253 -7.50 -9.96 45.55
C MET A 253 -8.65 -10.96 45.73
N GLY A 254 -8.72 -11.65 46.86
CA GLY A 254 -9.85 -12.51 47.24
C GLY A 254 -10.05 -13.73 46.32
N TYR A 255 -10.36 -14.87 46.91
CA TYR A 255 -10.68 -16.13 46.20
C TYR A 255 -12.06 -16.08 45.49
N ASN A 256 -12.34 -15.07 44.67
CA ASN A 256 -13.59 -14.94 43.92
C ASN A 256 -13.53 -15.57 42.51
N PHE A 257 -12.52 -16.40 42.22
CA PHE A 257 -12.35 -17.03 40.91
C PHE A 257 -13.03 -18.41 40.76
N THR A 258 -13.82 -18.84 41.74
CA THR A 258 -14.68 -20.04 41.58
C THR A 258 -16.09 -19.77 42.11
N SER A 259 -16.89 -19.04 41.33
CA SER A 259 -18.35 -19.03 41.42
C SER A 259 -18.93 -18.91 40.02
#